data_AF-A0AAD9S6N7-F1
#
_entry.id   AF-A0AAD9S6N7-F1
#
_cell.length_a   1.000
_cell.length_b   1.000
_cell.length_c   1.000
_cell.angle_alpha   90.00
_cell.angle_beta   90.00
_cell.angle_gamma   90.00
#
_symmetry.space_group_name_H-M   'P 1'
#
loop_
_entity.id
_entity.type
_entity.pdbx_description
1 polymer ?
#
loop_
_entity_poly.entity_id
_entity_poly.type
_entity_poly.pdbx_seq_one_letter_code
_entity_poly.pdbx_strand_id
1 'polypeptide(L)'
;MVLWQDTVPLLITNNCGETIWPGIYTTAGTGPGTGGFELAAGANKSFEVGSDWYGRVWGRTNCTSPSDGVLTCTTGSCGQMDCTQASGNPPATLAEILLSGGVGNDQNFVDISIVDGYNLPLAMEYQPNPNGQQPPPNMVNPACIATTGYLSPANRTGTDFTNDTYPMPYESRQTSEKVGHWCPWNLQILDPPKPGDGVYPYPDDSTPRPVFDPCLSSCKKTGSAKDCCDGKYNDPDKCPRSLYARHAKKVCPDAYSFPYDDGASTFVIPGGGGWGVTFCPAGRSTDILATFGTQISQWAASGNLSEDILQAARNVTFIEAQGGAAGGGAGGRLIGRLFVAVVVSLAVNVVL
;
A
#
# COMPACT_ATOMS: atom_id res chain seq x y z
N MET A 1 13.84 -14.63 -33.83
CA MET A 1 14.19 -13.48 -32.97
C MET A 1 12.87 -13.00 -32.39
N VAL A 2 12.61 -13.30 -31.13
CA VAL A 2 11.30 -13.07 -30.52
C VAL A 2 11.39 -11.79 -29.69
N LEU A 3 10.67 -10.75 -30.11
CA LEU A 3 10.55 -9.46 -29.43
C LEU A 3 9.47 -9.60 -28.34
N TRP A 4 9.84 -10.10 -27.16
CA TRP A 4 9.02 -9.96 -25.95
C TRP A 4 9.82 -9.11 -24.97
N GLN A 5 9.69 -7.78 -25.02
CA GLN A 5 10.35 -6.93 -24.03
C GLN A 5 9.66 -5.59 -23.73
N ASP A 6 8.41 -5.40 -24.17
CA ASP A 6 7.69 -4.12 -23.98
C ASP A 6 6.57 -4.18 -22.94
N THR A 7 6.20 -5.37 -22.45
CA THR A 7 5.15 -5.53 -21.42
C THR A 7 5.60 -6.38 -20.25
N VAL A 8 4.94 -6.19 -19.12
CA VAL A 8 5.10 -6.98 -17.89
C VAL A 8 3.72 -7.36 -17.33
N PRO A 9 3.62 -8.49 -16.59
CA PRO A 9 2.33 -8.95 -16.09
C PRO A 9 1.79 -8.06 -14.96
N LEU A 10 0.48 -7.84 -14.96
CA LEU A 10 -0.28 -7.26 -13.86
C LEU A 10 -1.36 -8.27 -13.44
N LEU A 11 -1.18 -8.92 -12.30
CA LEU A 11 -2.13 -9.90 -11.77
C LEU A 11 -3.00 -9.26 -10.68
N ILE A 12 -4.31 -9.40 -10.77
CA ILE A 12 -5.24 -8.89 -9.75
C ILE A 12 -6.05 -10.04 -9.18
N THR A 13 -6.00 -10.22 -7.86
CA THR A 13 -6.61 -11.34 -7.13
C THR A 13 -7.57 -10.83 -6.07
N ASN A 14 -8.76 -11.44 -6.00
CA ASN A 14 -9.73 -11.20 -4.93
C ASN A 14 -9.74 -12.39 -3.96
N ASN A 15 -9.10 -12.25 -2.80
CA ASN A 15 -9.21 -13.22 -1.70
C ASN A 15 -10.26 -12.80 -0.65
N CYS A 16 -11.04 -11.75 -0.91
CA CYS A 16 -12.14 -11.36 -0.04
C CYS A 16 -13.26 -12.40 -0.13
N GLY A 17 -14.08 -12.50 0.93
CA GLY A 17 -15.25 -13.38 0.95
C GLY A 17 -16.42 -12.93 0.07
N GLU A 18 -16.31 -11.76 -0.57
CA GLU A 18 -17.36 -11.12 -1.35
C GLU A 18 -16.81 -10.67 -2.71
N THR A 19 -17.70 -10.44 -3.68
CA THR A 19 -17.34 -9.79 -4.95
C THR A 19 -16.84 -8.38 -4.70
N ILE A 20 -15.75 -8.02 -5.36
CA ILE A 20 -15.23 -6.65 -5.42
C ILE A 20 -15.17 -6.19 -6.87
N TRP A 21 -15.03 -4.88 -7.06
CA TRP A 21 -14.82 -4.31 -8.39
C TRP A 21 -13.48 -3.60 -8.42
N PRO A 22 -12.38 -4.25 -8.83
CA PRO A 22 -11.10 -3.56 -8.93
C PRO A 22 -11.21 -2.37 -9.90
N GLY A 23 -10.61 -1.25 -9.52
CA GLY A 23 -10.35 -0.10 -10.38
C GLY A 23 -8.87 -0.06 -10.73
N ILE A 24 -8.57 0.36 -11.96
CA ILE A 24 -7.23 0.60 -12.45
C ILE A 24 -7.22 2.00 -13.06
N TYR A 25 -6.26 2.82 -12.68
CA TYR A 25 -6.06 4.13 -13.28
C TYR A 25 -4.63 4.21 -13.79
N THR A 26 -4.50 4.47 -15.09
CA THR A 26 -3.19 4.69 -15.73
C THR A 26 -2.90 6.19 -15.72
N THR A 27 -1.88 6.58 -14.98
CA THR A 27 -1.40 7.96 -14.92
C THR A 27 -0.50 8.27 -16.12
N ALA A 28 0.36 7.32 -16.50
CA ALA A 28 1.22 7.43 -17.68
C ALA A 28 1.62 6.04 -18.23
N GLY A 29 2.17 6.01 -19.45
CA GLY A 29 2.59 4.79 -20.13
C GLY A 29 1.43 3.94 -20.64
N THR A 30 1.69 2.66 -20.91
CA THR A 30 0.69 1.77 -21.51
C THR A 30 -0.04 0.94 -20.44
N GLY A 31 -1.31 1.26 -20.20
CA GLY A 31 -2.17 0.53 -19.24
C GLY A 31 -2.77 -0.77 -19.80
N PRO A 32 -3.53 -1.52 -18.97
CA PRO A 32 -4.02 -2.87 -19.30
C PRO A 32 -5.25 -2.89 -20.25
N GLY A 33 -5.59 -1.77 -20.89
CA GLY A 33 -6.74 -1.65 -21.79
C GLY A 33 -8.11 -1.61 -21.09
N THR A 34 -8.15 -1.64 -19.76
CA THR A 34 -9.35 -1.44 -18.94
C THR A 34 -8.99 -0.72 -17.65
N GLY A 35 -9.88 0.12 -17.17
CA GLY A 35 -9.80 0.83 -15.90
C GLY A 35 -10.69 0.24 -14.81
N GLY A 36 -11.38 -0.87 -15.05
CA GLY A 36 -12.10 -1.56 -13.99
C GLY A 36 -13.01 -2.68 -14.47
N PHE A 37 -13.29 -3.62 -13.55
CA PHE A 37 -14.03 -4.83 -13.84
C PHE A 37 -14.63 -5.40 -12.55
N GLU A 38 -15.56 -6.35 -12.68
CA GLU A 38 -16.06 -7.17 -11.57
C GLU A 38 -15.12 -8.35 -11.32
N LEU A 39 -14.83 -8.65 -10.06
CA LEU A 39 -13.99 -9.78 -9.67
C LEU A 39 -14.64 -10.53 -8.50
N ALA A 40 -15.19 -11.71 -8.80
CA ALA A 40 -15.84 -12.59 -7.82
C ALA A 40 -14.88 -13.05 -6.72
N ALA A 41 -15.41 -13.46 -5.57
CA ALA A 41 -14.63 -14.02 -4.46
C ALA A 41 -13.79 -15.23 -4.93
N GLY A 42 -12.50 -15.24 -4.59
CA GLY A 42 -11.53 -16.27 -4.98
C GLY A 42 -11.06 -16.21 -6.43
N ALA A 43 -11.58 -15.27 -7.24
CA ALA A 43 -11.17 -15.12 -8.63
C ALA A 43 -9.90 -14.27 -8.76
N ASN A 44 -9.18 -14.47 -9.86
CA ASN A 44 -8.09 -13.61 -10.28
C ASN A 44 -8.23 -13.26 -11.77
N LYS A 45 -7.55 -12.19 -12.18
CA LYS A 45 -7.48 -11.77 -13.57
C LYS A 45 -6.09 -11.22 -13.87
N SER A 46 -5.48 -11.77 -14.91
CA SER A 46 -4.17 -11.33 -15.39
C SER A 46 -4.32 -10.34 -16.55
N PHE A 47 -3.46 -9.34 -16.55
CA PHE A 47 -3.31 -8.34 -17.59
C PHE A 47 -1.83 -8.20 -17.96
N GLU A 48 -1.57 -7.46 -19.03
CA GLU A 48 -0.25 -6.99 -19.40
C GLU A 48 -0.28 -5.47 -19.41
N VAL A 49 0.76 -4.85 -18.87
CA VAL A 49 0.98 -3.39 -18.91
C VAL A 49 2.34 -3.12 -19.55
N GLY A 50 2.53 -1.93 -20.10
CA GLY A 50 3.82 -1.51 -20.63
C GLY A 50 4.90 -1.51 -19.54
N SER A 51 6.15 -1.76 -19.93
CA SER A 51 7.30 -1.59 -19.02
C SER A 51 7.50 -0.13 -18.58
N ASP A 52 6.82 0.82 -19.22
CA ASP A 52 6.77 2.25 -18.91
C ASP A 52 5.54 2.65 -18.08
N TRP A 53 4.75 1.69 -17.61
CA TRP A 53 3.47 1.97 -16.97
C TRP A 53 3.62 2.62 -15.59
N TYR A 54 2.90 3.72 -15.41
CA TYR A 54 2.64 4.32 -14.11
C TYR A 54 1.14 4.34 -13.86
N GLY A 55 0.71 3.65 -12.81
CA GLY A 55 -0.69 3.63 -12.44
C GLY A 55 -0.94 3.16 -11.03
N ARG A 56 -2.22 3.02 -10.73
CA ARG A 56 -2.72 2.60 -9.43
C ARG A 56 -3.87 1.62 -9.56
N VAL A 57 -3.93 0.68 -8.63
CA VAL A 57 -4.96 -0.35 -8.52
C VAL A 57 -5.60 -0.25 -7.14
N TRP A 58 -6.93 -0.33 -7.07
CA TRP A 58 -7.67 -0.33 -5.81
C TRP A 58 -8.94 -1.17 -5.91
N GLY A 59 -9.52 -1.52 -4.76
CA GLY A 59 -10.74 -2.31 -4.71
C GLY A 59 -11.94 -1.42 -4.41
N ARG A 60 -13.05 -1.63 -5.11
CA ARG A 60 -14.34 -0.98 -4.83
C ARG A 60 -15.29 -1.98 -4.21
N THR A 61 -16.02 -1.56 -3.18
CA THR A 61 -16.91 -2.44 -2.39
C THR A 61 -18.35 -1.94 -2.36
N ASN A 62 -19.28 -2.88 -2.20
CA ASN A 62 -20.72 -2.63 -2.11
C ASN A 62 -21.20 -1.74 -3.27
N CYS A 63 -20.99 -2.25 -4.49
CA CYS A 63 -21.28 -1.55 -5.73
C CYS A 63 -22.67 -1.90 -6.29
N THR A 64 -23.33 -0.93 -6.89
CA THR A 64 -24.56 -1.10 -7.66
C THR A 64 -24.38 -0.53 -9.07
N SER A 65 -25.01 -1.19 -10.04
CA SER A 65 -25.06 -0.76 -11.44
C SER A 65 -26.48 -0.28 -11.77
N PRO A 66 -26.80 1.00 -11.55
CA PRO A 66 -28.16 1.51 -11.74
C PRO A 66 -28.55 1.63 -13.23
N SER A 67 -27.57 1.69 -14.13
CA SER A 67 -27.74 1.79 -15.59
C SER A 67 -26.47 1.36 -16.30
N ASP A 68 -26.55 1.09 -17.60
CA ASP A 68 -25.40 0.71 -18.42
C ASP A 68 -24.24 1.71 -18.28
N GLY A 69 -23.04 1.19 -18.01
CA GLY A 69 -21.80 1.96 -17.87
C GLY A 69 -21.60 2.66 -16.52
N VAL A 70 -22.62 2.74 -15.66
CA VAL A 70 -22.53 3.38 -14.34
C VAL A 70 -22.26 2.33 -13.26
N LEU A 71 -21.29 2.59 -12.39
CA LEU A 71 -21.06 1.79 -11.19
C LEU A 71 -20.86 2.71 -10.01
N THR A 72 -21.76 2.63 -9.04
CA THR A 72 -21.68 3.41 -7.80
C THR A 72 -21.34 2.49 -6.65
N CYS A 73 -20.26 2.78 -5.92
CA CYS A 73 -19.77 1.96 -4.83
C CYS A 73 -19.76 2.73 -3.51
N THR A 74 -19.88 2.03 -2.38
CA THR A 74 -19.76 2.65 -1.06
C THR A 74 -18.33 3.13 -0.78
N THR A 75 -17.33 2.38 -1.25
CA THR A 75 -15.91 2.77 -1.16
C THR A 75 -15.23 2.67 -2.51
N GLY A 76 -14.23 3.52 -2.75
CA GLY A 76 -13.40 3.50 -3.96
C GLY A 76 -14.12 3.85 -5.26
N SER A 77 -15.38 4.32 -5.23
CA SER A 77 -16.17 4.57 -6.44
C SER A 77 -15.47 5.55 -7.39
N CYS A 78 -15.46 5.27 -8.69
CA CYS A 78 -15.03 6.22 -9.73
C CYS A 78 -16.20 6.66 -10.63
N GLY A 79 -17.44 6.32 -10.24
CA GLY A 79 -18.69 6.68 -10.94
C GLY A 79 -19.08 5.78 -12.12
N GLN A 80 -18.16 4.93 -12.59
CA GLN A 80 -18.33 4.07 -13.76
C GLN A 80 -17.65 2.72 -13.56
N MET A 81 -17.96 1.72 -14.38
CA MET A 81 -17.26 0.42 -14.33
C MET A 81 -15.77 0.59 -14.65
N ASP A 82 -15.48 1.37 -15.68
CA ASP A 82 -14.15 1.56 -16.27
C ASP A 82 -13.52 2.90 -15.84
N CYS A 83 -12.64 2.90 -14.83
CA CYS A 83 -12.08 4.09 -14.21
C CYS A 83 -10.96 4.78 -15.02
N THR A 84 -11.23 5.16 -16.27
CA THR A 84 -10.24 5.80 -17.16
C THR A 84 -9.97 7.28 -16.86
N GLN A 85 -10.91 7.98 -16.24
CA GLN A 85 -10.86 9.44 -16.09
C GLN A 85 -10.42 9.91 -14.71
N ALA A 86 -10.62 9.09 -13.68
CA ALA A 86 -10.34 9.45 -12.30
C ALA A 86 -9.97 8.21 -11.47
N SER A 87 -9.21 8.45 -10.40
CA SER A 87 -8.99 7.44 -9.36
C SER A 87 -10.24 7.23 -8.51
N GLY A 88 -10.17 6.27 -7.59
CA GLY A 88 -11.26 5.94 -6.68
C GLY A 88 -11.52 7.03 -5.64
N ASN A 89 -12.78 7.34 -5.40
CA ASN A 89 -13.18 8.22 -4.31
C ASN A 89 -12.80 7.62 -2.95
N PRO A 90 -12.14 8.39 -2.08
CA PRO A 90 -11.80 7.98 -0.71
C PRO A 90 -13.00 7.52 0.13
N PRO A 91 -12.80 6.56 1.06
CA PRO A 91 -11.53 5.90 1.35
C PRO A 91 -11.20 4.80 0.34
N ALA A 92 -9.93 4.72 -0.06
CA ALA A 92 -9.42 3.69 -0.95
C ALA A 92 -7.97 3.33 -0.61
N THR A 93 -7.71 2.06 -0.30
CA THR A 93 -6.36 1.52 -0.22
C THR A 93 -5.82 1.34 -1.64
N LEU A 94 -4.68 1.94 -1.95
CA LEU A 94 -4.09 1.95 -3.28
C LEU A 94 -2.84 1.08 -3.34
N ALA A 95 -2.66 0.32 -4.42
CA ALA A 95 -1.35 -0.14 -4.86
C ALA A 95 -0.88 0.83 -5.94
N GLU A 96 0.24 1.52 -5.71
CA GLU A 96 0.83 2.46 -6.65
C GLU A 96 2.08 1.83 -7.28
N ILE A 97 2.15 1.85 -8.60
CA ILE A 97 3.20 1.17 -9.36
C ILE A 97 3.70 2.12 -10.44
N LEU A 98 4.95 2.57 -10.31
CA LEU A 98 5.69 3.30 -11.33
C LEU A 98 6.84 2.40 -11.81
N LEU A 99 6.70 1.90 -13.03
CA LEU A 99 7.73 1.12 -13.71
C LEU A 99 8.70 2.03 -14.46
N SER A 100 9.96 1.60 -14.56
CA SER A 100 11.01 2.31 -15.31
C SER A 100 11.14 3.80 -14.93
N GLY A 101 11.04 4.09 -13.63
CA GLY A 101 11.33 5.40 -13.05
C GLY A 101 12.81 5.57 -12.69
N GLY A 102 13.11 6.64 -11.93
CA GLY A 102 14.46 6.91 -11.44
C GLY A 102 15.37 7.57 -12.48
N VAL A 103 16.65 7.75 -12.14
CA VAL A 103 17.63 8.36 -13.05
C VAL A 103 18.10 7.31 -14.05
N GLY A 104 17.63 7.41 -15.29
CA GLY A 104 17.97 6.45 -16.35
C GLY A 104 16.89 5.41 -16.64
N ASN A 105 15.71 5.53 -16.01
CA ASN A 105 14.53 4.68 -16.23
C ASN A 105 14.78 3.20 -15.95
N ASP A 106 15.59 2.90 -14.92
CA ASP A 106 16.06 1.56 -14.58
C ASP A 106 15.58 1.08 -13.19
N GLN A 107 14.65 1.81 -12.56
CA GLN A 107 14.10 1.48 -11.25
C GLN A 107 12.58 1.39 -11.26
N ASN A 108 12.03 0.48 -10.46
CA ASN A 108 10.60 0.47 -10.13
C ASN A 108 10.40 1.17 -8.78
N PHE A 109 9.34 1.97 -8.69
CA PHE A 109 8.86 2.58 -7.46
C PHE A 109 7.48 2.00 -7.20
N VAL A 110 7.35 1.27 -6.11
CA VAL A 110 6.06 0.69 -5.73
C VAL A 110 5.76 0.93 -4.26
N ASP A 111 4.48 1.03 -3.96
CA ASP A 111 4.01 1.16 -2.59
C ASP A 111 2.53 0.81 -2.44
N ILE A 112 2.18 0.49 -1.19
CA ILE A 112 0.80 0.50 -0.75
C ILE A 112 0.55 1.86 -0.12
N SER A 113 -0.49 2.55 -0.57
CA SER A 113 -0.82 3.89 -0.10
C SER A 113 -2.20 3.92 0.53
N ILE A 114 -2.24 4.48 1.73
CA ILE A 114 -3.45 4.77 2.52
C ILE A 114 -3.54 6.27 2.82
N VAL A 115 -2.87 7.09 2.02
CA VAL A 115 -3.00 8.57 2.00
C VAL A 115 -4.43 8.98 1.65
N ASP A 116 -5.06 8.21 0.76
CA ASP A 116 -6.45 8.39 0.34
C ASP A 116 -7.44 7.61 1.22
N GLY A 117 -7.00 7.15 2.40
CA GLY A 117 -7.79 6.35 3.31
C GLY A 117 -7.53 4.85 3.15
N TYR A 118 -8.27 4.06 3.92
CA TYR A 118 -8.18 2.61 3.92
C TYR A 118 -9.59 2.04 3.77
N ASN A 119 -9.78 1.09 2.85
CA ASN A 119 -11.04 0.36 2.73
C ASN A 119 -10.83 -1.16 2.75
N LEU A 120 -9.90 -1.70 1.95
CA LEU A 120 -9.62 -3.13 1.88
C LEU A 120 -8.18 -3.42 2.31
N PRO A 121 -7.91 -4.58 2.95
CA PRO A 121 -6.56 -5.10 3.07
C PRO A 121 -5.98 -5.37 1.68
N LEU A 122 -4.69 -5.11 1.51
CA LEU A 122 -4.02 -5.22 0.22
C LEU A 122 -2.60 -5.77 0.40
N ALA A 123 -2.17 -6.65 -0.49
CA ALA A 123 -0.77 -7.04 -0.64
C ALA A 123 -0.33 -6.85 -2.09
N MET A 124 0.95 -6.55 -2.26
CA MET A 124 1.61 -6.51 -3.55
C MET A 124 2.62 -7.65 -3.64
N GLU A 125 2.76 -8.23 -4.82
CA GLU A 125 3.67 -9.36 -5.06
C GLU A 125 4.45 -9.13 -6.35
N TYR A 126 5.77 -9.15 -6.26
CA TYR A 126 6.62 -9.10 -7.45
C TYR A 126 6.36 -10.31 -8.35
N GLN A 127 6.05 -10.05 -9.62
CA GLN A 127 5.92 -11.10 -10.62
C GLN A 127 7.27 -11.29 -11.34
N PRO A 128 7.85 -12.51 -11.27
CA PRO A 128 9.18 -12.79 -11.79
C PRO A 128 9.43 -12.30 -13.22
N ASN A 129 10.56 -11.60 -13.42
CA ASN A 129 11.11 -11.37 -14.75
C ASN A 129 11.98 -12.56 -15.17
N PRO A 130 11.59 -13.40 -16.14
CA PRO A 130 12.37 -14.59 -16.50
C PRO A 130 13.81 -14.29 -16.94
N ASN A 131 14.07 -13.07 -17.39
CA ASN A 131 15.35 -12.62 -17.91
C ASN A 131 16.16 -11.77 -16.91
N GLY A 132 15.64 -11.57 -15.68
CA GLY A 132 16.22 -10.71 -14.66
C GLY A 132 16.65 -11.44 -13.39
N GLN A 133 17.40 -10.74 -12.55
CA GLN A 133 17.69 -11.19 -11.19
C GLN A 133 16.40 -11.20 -10.36
N GLN A 134 16.12 -12.32 -9.67
CA GLN A 134 14.93 -12.43 -8.84
C GLN A 134 15.17 -11.84 -7.45
N PRO A 135 14.40 -10.83 -7.00
CA PRO A 135 14.45 -10.40 -5.61
C PRO A 135 14.03 -11.50 -4.63
N PRO A 136 14.59 -11.50 -3.41
CA PRO A 136 13.96 -12.18 -2.28
C PRO A 136 12.53 -11.64 -2.08
N PRO A 137 11.49 -12.49 -2.07
CA PRO A 137 10.10 -12.03 -1.95
C PRO A 137 9.85 -11.24 -0.66
N ASN A 138 10.52 -11.61 0.44
CA ASN A 138 10.44 -10.90 1.73
C ASN A 138 11.10 -9.51 1.76
N MET A 139 11.64 -9.04 0.63
CA MET A 139 12.14 -7.68 0.48
C MET A 139 11.24 -6.80 -0.41
N VAL A 140 10.28 -7.39 -1.13
CA VAL A 140 9.56 -6.67 -2.20
C VAL A 140 8.06 -6.92 -2.23
N ASN A 141 7.53 -7.79 -1.36
CA ASN A 141 6.10 -8.12 -1.31
C ASN A 141 5.42 -7.52 -0.08
N PRO A 142 5.11 -6.21 -0.05
CA PRO A 142 4.48 -5.59 1.10
C PRO A 142 3.03 -6.01 1.26
N ALA A 143 2.55 -6.01 2.51
CA ALA A 143 1.14 -6.17 2.83
C ALA A 143 0.68 -5.16 3.88
N CYS A 144 -0.55 -4.67 3.72
CA CYS A 144 -1.26 -3.83 4.67
C CYS A 144 -2.59 -4.49 5.05
N ILE A 145 -2.67 -5.00 6.28
CA ILE A 145 -3.84 -5.68 6.84
C ILE A 145 -4.27 -4.94 8.10
N ALA A 146 -5.14 -3.95 7.90
CA ALA A 146 -5.69 -3.11 8.96
C ALA A 146 -7.20 -3.33 9.16
N THR A 147 -7.69 -4.55 8.87
CA THR A 147 -9.09 -4.97 9.07
C THR A 147 -9.16 -6.16 10.03
N THR A 148 -10.06 -6.07 11.00
CA THR A 148 -10.34 -7.16 11.93
C THR A 148 -10.85 -8.40 11.17
N GLY A 149 -10.45 -9.59 11.61
CA GLY A 149 -10.82 -10.86 10.97
C GLY A 149 -9.91 -11.31 9.82
N TYR A 150 -9.11 -10.40 9.24
CA TYR A 150 -8.08 -10.74 8.25
C TYR A 150 -6.67 -10.87 8.84
N LEU A 151 -6.44 -10.32 10.04
CA LEU A 151 -5.14 -10.38 10.71
C LEU A 151 -4.88 -11.78 11.29
N SER A 152 -3.90 -12.50 10.75
CA SER A 152 -3.39 -13.77 11.30
C SER A 152 -2.85 -13.59 12.74
N PRO A 153 -2.71 -14.65 13.55
CA PRO A 153 -2.12 -14.56 14.91
C PRO A 153 -0.75 -13.89 14.93
N ALA A 154 -0.39 -13.25 16.06
CA ALA A 154 0.86 -12.53 16.19
C ALA A 154 2.06 -13.45 15.97
N ASN A 155 2.86 -13.13 14.95
CA ASN A 155 4.10 -13.80 14.64
C ASN A 155 5.07 -12.77 14.05
N ARG A 156 6.37 -12.89 14.32
CA ARG A 156 7.39 -11.99 13.78
C ARG A 156 7.76 -12.36 12.36
N THR A 157 7.66 -13.65 12.03
CA THR A 157 8.00 -14.19 10.71
C THR A 157 6.91 -15.10 10.16
N GLY A 158 6.89 -15.34 8.86
CA GLY A 158 6.06 -16.38 8.24
C GLY A 158 6.27 -16.47 6.74
N THR A 159 5.34 -17.13 6.05
CA THR A 159 5.50 -17.52 4.65
C THR A 159 4.42 -16.95 3.73
N ASP A 160 3.48 -16.14 4.24
CA ASP A 160 2.48 -15.52 3.37
C ASP A 160 3.18 -14.58 2.39
N PHE A 161 2.89 -14.75 1.09
CA PHE A 161 3.54 -14.05 -0.04
C PHE A 161 5.07 -14.25 -0.10
N THR A 162 5.58 -15.34 0.48
CA THR A 162 6.98 -15.76 0.39
C THR A 162 7.14 -17.27 0.59
N ASN A 163 8.29 -17.75 1.08
CA ASN A 163 8.60 -19.14 1.37
C ASN A 163 9.57 -19.28 2.56
N ASP A 164 9.83 -20.51 3.01
CA ASP A 164 10.70 -20.81 4.14
C ASP A 164 12.16 -20.34 3.96
N THR A 165 12.62 -20.18 2.72
CA THR A 165 13.98 -19.68 2.45
C THR A 165 14.09 -18.19 2.74
N TYR A 166 13.04 -17.43 2.49
CA TYR A 166 12.98 -15.98 2.66
C TYR A 166 11.79 -15.61 3.56
N PRO A 167 11.86 -15.88 4.87
CA PRO A 167 10.74 -15.65 5.78
C PRO A 167 10.34 -14.16 5.80
N MET A 168 9.04 -13.89 5.75
CA MET A 168 8.48 -12.54 5.68
C MET A 168 8.60 -11.84 7.04
N PRO A 169 9.13 -10.60 7.11
CA PRO A 169 9.10 -9.82 8.34
C PRO A 169 7.71 -9.17 8.54
N TYR A 170 7.06 -9.50 9.65
CA TYR A 170 5.77 -8.93 10.04
C TYR A 170 5.87 -7.98 11.22
N GLU A 171 4.97 -7.00 11.24
CA GLU A 171 4.64 -6.35 12.48
C GLU A 171 4.06 -7.37 13.48
N SER A 172 4.56 -7.35 14.71
CA SER A 172 4.21 -8.34 15.74
C SER A 172 3.41 -7.75 16.90
N ARG A 173 3.05 -6.46 16.85
CA ARG A 173 2.50 -5.72 17.99
C ARG A 173 1.00 -5.52 17.93
N GLN A 174 0.42 -5.58 16.72
CA GLN A 174 -1.01 -5.45 16.54
C GLN A 174 -1.74 -6.74 16.91
N THR A 175 -2.90 -6.57 17.51
CA THR A 175 -3.86 -7.65 17.77
C THR A 175 -5.12 -7.35 16.98
N SER A 176 -5.99 -8.35 16.78
CA SER A 176 -7.29 -8.13 16.12
C SER A 176 -8.10 -7.03 16.81
N GLU A 177 -8.00 -6.92 18.14
CA GLU A 177 -8.61 -5.83 18.92
C GLU A 177 -8.00 -4.46 18.57
N LYS A 178 -6.66 -4.31 18.55
CA LYS A 178 -6.03 -3.03 18.20
C LYS A 178 -6.34 -2.62 16.76
N VAL A 179 -6.37 -3.58 15.84
CA VAL A 179 -6.75 -3.36 14.44
C VAL A 179 -8.24 -2.99 14.32
N GLY A 180 -9.11 -3.45 15.20
CA GLY A 180 -10.51 -2.99 15.22
C GLY A 180 -10.68 -1.51 15.59
N HIS A 181 -9.68 -0.90 16.22
CA HIS A 181 -9.80 0.43 16.83
C HIS A 181 -8.73 1.44 16.35
N TRP A 182 -7.94 1.10 15.32
CA TRP A 182 -6.87 2.00 14.86
C TRP A 182 -7.43 3.26 14.18
N CYS A 183 -8.53 3.13 13.43
CA CYS A 183 -9.16 4.24 12.72
C CYS A 183 -9.81 5.20 13.72
N PRO A 184 -9.41 6.49 13.75
CA PRO A 184 -10.10 7.49 14.56
C PRO A 184 -11.59 7.55 14.26
N TRP A 185 -12.43 7.59 15.30
CA TRP A 185 -13.89 7.52 15.17
C TRP A 185 -14.47 8.46 14.12
N ASN A 186 -14.04 9.72 14.11
CA ASN A 186 -14.58 10.75 13.19
C ASN A 186 -14.19 10.56 11.71
N LEU A 187 -13.31 9.60 11.42
CA LEU A 187 -12.83 9.26 10.09
C LEU A 187 -13.47 8.00 9.52
N GLN A 188 -14.22 7.25 10.34
CA GLN A 188 -15.01 6.11 9.91
C GLN A 188 -16.14 6.60 9.00
N ILE A 189 -16.42 5.86 7.92
CA ILE A 189 -17.54 6.20 7.01
C ILE A 189 -18.81 5.41 7.32
N LEU A 190 -18.69 4.30 8.04
CA LEU A 190 -19.82 3.52 8.51
C LEU A 190 -20.10 3.96 9.94
N ASP A 191 -20.96 4.97 10.09
CA ASP A 191 -21.38 5.43 11.41
C ASP A 191 -22.01 4.25 12.18
N PRO A 192 -21.44 3.80 13.31
CA PRO A 192 -22.08 2.78 14.11
C PRO A 192 -23.34 3.36 14.78
N PRO A 193 -24.34 2.52 15.10
CA PRO A 193 -25.58 2.98 15.70
C PRO A 193 -25.29 3.68 17.04
N LYS A 194 -25.83 4.90 17.22
CA LYS A 194 -25.67 5.67 18.46
C LYS A 194 -26.32 4.93 19.64
N PRO A 195 -25.60 4.68 20.75
CA PRO A 195 -26.19 4.09 21.95
C PRO A 195 -27.20 5.04 22.63
N GLY A 196 -28.21 4.48 23.32
CA GLY A 196 -29.11 5.24 24.20
C GLY A 196 -29.88 6.36 23.52
N ASP A 197 -29.82 7.57 24.10
CA ASP A 197 -30.57 8.77 23.68
C ASP A 197 -30.03 9.46 22.41
N GLY A 198 -29.25 8.75 21.58
CA GLY A 198 -28.71 9.31 20.33
C GLY A 198 -27.49 10.21 20.50
N VAL A 199 -26.74 10.06 21.60
CA VAL A 199 -25.48 10.77 21.89
C VAL A 199 -24.34 9.76 22.03
N TYR A 200 -23.20 10.01 21.38
CA TYR A 200 -22.01 9.18 21.57
C TYR A 200 -21.40 9.40 22.95
N PRO A 201 -21.24 8.37 23.78
CA PRO A 201 -20.53 8.49 25.06
C PRO A 201 -19.04 8.72 24.79
N TYR A 202 -18.44 9.67 25.51
CA TYR A 202 -17.00 9.95 25.45
C TYR A 202 -16.35 9.67 26.81
N PRO A 203 -15.20 8.97 26.87
CA PRO A 203 -14.48 8.33 25.76
C PRO A 203 -15.25 7.11 25.20
N ASP A 204 -15.15 6.91 23.89
CA ASP A 204 -15.94 5.99 23.06
C ASP A 204 -15.36 4.56 23.00
N ASP A 205 -14.41 4.25 23.87
CA ASP A 205 -13.57 3.03 23.87
C ASP A 205 -14.37 1.73 24.05
N SER A 206 -15.59 1.80 24.59
CA SER A 206 -16.46 0.63 24.81
C SER A 206 -17.55 0.43 23.76
N THR A 207 -17.61 1.28 22.72
CA THR A 207 -18.64 1.16 21.68
C THR A 207 -18.23 0.13 20.63
N PRO A 208 -19.04 -0.91 20.37
CA PRO A 208 -18.72 -1.90 19.34
C PRO A 208 -18.59 -1.25 17.96
N ARG A 209 -17.48 -1.52 17.28
CA ARG A 209 -17.22 -1.07 15.90
C ARG A 209 -17.48 -2.23 14.92
N PRO A 210 -17.92 -1.96 13.69
CA PRO A 210 -18.04 -2.99 12.67
C PRO A 210 -16.67 -3.63 12.40
N VAL A 211 -16.66 -4.93 12.10
CA VAL A 211 -15.43 -5.70 11.79
C VAL A 211 -14.72 -5.13 10.56
N PHE A 212 -15.52 -4.63 9.60
CA PHE A 212 -15.07 -3.90 8.43
C PHE A 212 -15.41 -2.42 8.60
N ASP A 213 -14.37 -1.58 8.64
CA ASP A 213 -14.54 -0.16 8.93
C ASP A 213 -13.61 0.68 8.05
N PRO A 214 -14.09 1.12 6.87
CA PRO A 214 -13.32 1.98 5.99
C PRO A 214 -13.06 3.33 6.64
N CYS A 215 -11.80 3.77 6.54
CA CYS A 215 -11.28 4.91 7.25
C CYS A 215 -10.82 5.98 6.27
N LEU A 216 -11.43 7.17 6.32
CA LEU A 216 -10.92 8.34 5.62
C LEU A 216 -9.57 8.75 6.21
N SER A 217 -8.66 9.23 5.37
CA SER A 217 -7.51 9.96 5.89
C SER A 217 -7.93 11.33 6.43
N SER A 218 -7.06 11.95 7.24
CA SER A 218 -7.34 13.30 7.75
C SER A 218 -7.54 14.32 6.62
N CYS A 219 -6.71 14.25 5.56
CA CYS A 219 -6.85 15.13 4.40
C CYS A 219 -8.22 14.97 3.74
N LYS A 220 -8.64 13.74 3.46
CA LYS A 220 -9.91 13.50 2.76
C LYS A 220 -11.13 13.84 3.61
N LYS A 221 -11.02 13.83 4.94
CA LYS A 221 -12.08 14.29 5.83
C LYS A 221 -12.18 15.81 5.89
N THR A 222 -11.06 16.51 6.03
CA THR A 222 -11.06 17.94 6.38
C THR A 222 -10.84 18.86 5.20
N GLY A 223 -10.16 18.38 4.14
CA GLY A 223 -9.66 19.20 3.03
C GLY A 223 -8.68 20.30 3.48
N SER A 224 -8.17 20.23 4.71
CA SER A 224 -7.35 21.31 5.26
C SER A 224 -5.93 21.26 4.69
N ALA A 225 -5.36 22.43 4.37
CA ALA A 225 -3.98 22.51 3.89
C ALA A 225 -2.98 21.84 4.86
N LYS A 226 -3.29 21.83 6.16
CA LYS A 226 -2.47 21.17 7.19
C LYS A 226 -2.50 19.66 7.07
N ASP A 227 -3.67 19.07 6.87
CA ASP A 227 -3.83 17.62 6.80
C ASP A 227 -3.46 17.07 5.41
N CYS A 228 -3.58 17.90 4.37
CA CYS A 228 -3.24 17.57 2.99
C CYS A 228 -1.81 17.94 2.59
N CYS A 229 -1.01 18.51 3.50
CA CYS A 229 0.34 19.00 3.21
C CYS A 229 0.41 19.97 2.03
N ASP A 230 -0.51 20.94 1.99
CA ASP A 230 -0.63 21.91 0.89
C ASP A 230 -0.28 23.34 1.35
N GLY A 231 -0.02 24.22 0.39
CA GLY A 231 0.33 25.63 0.60
C GLY A 231 1.54 25.78 1.51
N LYS A 232 1.36 26.44 2.66
CA LYS A 232 2.45 26.62 3.64
C LYS A 232 2.93 25.32 4.31
N TYR A 233 2.17 24.24 4.16
CA TYR A 233 2.52 22.90 4.66
C TYR A 233 3.06 21.98 3.55
N ASN A 234 3.22 22.47 2.32
CA ASN A 234 3.86 21.73 1.22
C ASN A 234 5.39 21.71 1.40
N ASP A 235 5.81 21.17 2.54
CA ASP A 235 7.18 21.03 2.98
C ASP A 235 7.21 19.94 4.08
N PRO A 236 8.10 18.93 3.99
CA PRO A 236 8.16 17.84 4.95
C PRO A 236 8.46 18.29 6.38
N ASP A 237 9.19 19.40 6.56
CA ASP A 237 9.50 19.96 7.87
C ASP A 237 8.32 20.76 8.45
N LYS A 238 7.35 21.13 7.61
CA LYS A 238 6.19 21.94 8.00
C LYS A 238 4.91 21.12 8.11
N CYS A 239 4.73 20.06 7.33
CA CYS A 239 3.52 19.25 7.37
C CYS A 239 3.48 18.36 8.63
N PRO A 240 2.54 18.58 9.55
CA PRO A 240 2.47 17.78 10.75
C PRO A 240 1.82 16.43 10.46
N ARG A 241 2.43 15.36 10.94
CA ARG A 241 1.82 14.02 10.89
C ARG A 241 0.51 14.01 11.70
N SER A 242 -0.60 13.63 11.07
CA SER A 242 -1.93 13.62 11.71
C SER A 242 -2.11 12.45 12.69
N LEU A 243 -3.22 12.44 13.44
CA LEU A 243 -3.57 11.28 14.29
C LEU A 243 -3.79 10.02 13.45
N TYR A 244 -4.50 10.16 12.34
CA TYR A 244 -4.69 9.11 11.34
C TYR A 244 -3.35 8.53 10.89
N ALA A 245 -2.43 9.38 10.40
CA ALA A 245 -1.15 8.92 9.86
C ALA A 245 -0.31 8.18 10.92
N ARG A 246 -0.32 8.66 12.18
CA ARG A 246 0.34 7.96 13.29
C ARG A 246 -0.28 6.60 13.60
N HIS A 247 -1.60 6.45 13.49
CA HIS A 247 -2.28 5.17 13.77
C HIS A 247 -2.13 4.20 12.60
N ALA A 248 -2.34 4.70 11.37
CA ALA A 248 -2.10 4.01 10.11
C ALA A 248 -0.71 3.35 10.08
N LYS A 249 0.34 4.09 10.44
CA LYS A 249 1.71 3.55 10.42
C LYS A 249 1.98 2.48 11.49
N LYS A 250 1.17 2.40 12.55
CA LYS A 250 1.26 1.32 13.54
C LYS A 250 0.67 0.01 13.00
N VAL A 251 -0.38 0.10 12.17
CA VAL A 251 -1.07 -1.08 11.62
C VAL A 251 -0.56 -1.49 10.25
N CYS A 252 -0.04 -0.58 9.45
CA CYS A 252 0.61 -0.85 8.17
C CYS A 252 1.96 -0.10 8.08
N PRO A 253 3.02 -0.65 8.68
CA PRO A 253 4.34 0.00 8.74
C PRO A 253 4.98 0.24 7.38
N ASP A 254 4.71 -0.58 6.37
CA ASP A 254 5.26 -0.40 5.02
C ASP A 254 4.38 0.47 4.10
N ALA A 255 3.18 0.89 4.55
CA ALA A 255 2.26 1.66 3.72
C ALA A 255 2.42 3.18 3.88
N TYR A 256 2.20 3.95 2.82
CA TYR A 256 2.16 5.41 2.86
C TYR A 256 0.97 5.89 3.67
N SER A 257 1.25 6.56 4.79
CA SER A 257 0.21 7.06 5.68
C SER A 257 -0.16 8.53 5.47
N PHE A 258 0.73 9.31 4.83
CA PHE A 258 0.56 10.72 4.45
C PHE A 258 1.63 11.11 3.40
N PRO A 259 1.52 12.29 2.74
CA PRO A 259 2.36 12.65 1.58
C PRO A 259 3.89 12.63 1.78
N TYR A 260 4.40 12.83 3.00
CA TYR A 260 5.85 12.87 3.28
C TYR A 260 6.34 11.69 4.14
N ASP A 261 5.75 10.50 3.97
CA ASP A 261 6.19 9.26 4.64
C ASP A 261 7.14 8.41 3.78
N ASP A 262 7.86 9.05 2.86
CA ASP A 262 8.56 8.42 1.73
C ASP A 262 9.62 7.41 2.14
N GLY A 263 10.52 7.80 3.05
CA GLY A 263 11.63 6.96 3.51
C GLY A 263 11.21 5.69 4.26
N ALA A 264 9.94 5.53 4.60
CA ALA A 264 9.40 4.38 5.32
C ALA A 264 8.28 3.67 4.55
N SER A 265 8.01 4.03 3.28
CA SER A 265 6.83 3.54 2.56
C SER A 265 7.04 3.22 1.08
N THR A 266 8.04 3.81 0.40
CA THR A 266 8.34 3.44 -0.99
C THR A 266 9.38 2.33 -1.07
N PHE A 267 9.09 1.33 -1.87
CA PHE A 267 10.04 0.34 -2.32
C PHE A 267 10.65 0.81 -3.64
N VAL A 268 11.92 1.17 -3.59
CA VAL A 268 12.73 1.44 -4.78
C VAL A 268 13.56 0.20 -5.06
N ILE A 269 13.31 -0.44 -6.20
CA ILE A 269 14.01 -1.67 -6.61
C ILE A 269 14.49 -1.54 -8.05
N PRO A 270 15.51 -2.31 -8.48
CA PRO A 270 15.86 -2.37 -9.89
C PRO A 270 14.67 -2.76 -10.78
N GLY A 271 14.68 -2.23 -12.00
CA GLY A 271 13.60 -2.34 -12.96
C GLY A 271 13.37 -3.76 -13.49
N GLY A 272 12.22 -3.92 -14.14
CA GLY A 272 11.77 -5.18 -14.71
C GLY A 272 10.89 -6.00 -13.77
N GLY A 273 10.23 -7.02 -14.34
CA GLY A 273 9.22 -7.81 -13.65
C GLY A 273 7.88 -7.11 -13.61
N GLY A 274 6.84 -7.88 -13.33
CA GLY A 274 5.48 -7.39 -13.19
C GLY A 274 5.06 -7.31 -11.72
N TRP A 275 3.77 -7.10 -11.50
CA TRP A 275 3.21 -6.98 -10.15
C TRP A 275 1.86 -7.68 -10.01
N GLY A 276 1.69 -8.34 -8.88
CA GLY A 276 0.44 -8.89 -8.39
C GLY A 276 -0.14 -7.96 -7.35
N VAL A 277 -1.45 -7.77 -7.36
CA VAL A 277 -2.22 -7.05 -6.34
C VAL A 277 -3.28 -8.02 -5.82
N THR A 278 -3.16 -8.38 -4.53
CA THR A 278 -4.11 -9.26 -3.87
C THR A 278 -4.92 -8.47 -2.85
N PHE A 279 -6.23 -8.46 -3.03
CA PHE A 279 -7.18 -7.91 -2.06
C PHE A 279 -7.51 -8.94 -1.00
N CYS A 280 -7.63 -8.50 0.25
CA CYS A 280 -7.83 -9.36 1.41
C CYS A 280 -6.80 -10.51 1.52
N PRO A 281 -5.49 -10.19 1.46
CA PRO A 281 -4.43 -11.18 1.63
C PRO A 281 -4.53 -11.92 2.96
N ALA A 282 -4.01 -13.15 2.99
CA ALA A 282 -3.70 -13.83 4.24
C ALA A 282 -2.45 -13.23 4.88
N GLY A 283 -2.31 -13.37 6.21
CA GLY A 283 -1.10 -13.02 6.93
C GLY A 283 -1.25 -11.77 7.80
N ARG A 284 -0.19 -10.97 7.86
CA ARG A 284 -0.10 -9.75 8.67
C ARG A 284 0.50 -8.62 7.85
N SER A 285 0.35 -7.38 8.35
CA SER A 285 1.07 -6.27 7.77
C SER A 285 2.58 -6.47 7.89
N THR A 286 3.29 -6.11 6.84
CA THR A 286 4.74 -6.26 6.76
C THR A 286 5.45 -5.06 7.40
N ASP A 287 6.69 -5.27 7.83
CA ASP A 287 7.64 -4.22 8.25
C ASP A 287 8.99 -4.37 7.51
N ILE A 288 8.91 -4.69 6.22
CA ILE A 288 10.04 -4.95 5.33
C ILE A 288 10.98 -3.76 5.28
N LEU A 289 10.48 -2.52 5.15
CA LEU A 289 11.36 -1.36 5.03
C LEU A 289 12.11 -1.07 6.33
N ALA A 290 11.50 -1.36 7.48
CA ALA A 290 12.18 -1.30 8.77
C ALA A 290 13.23 -2.40 8.93
N THR A 291 12.98 -3.60 8.38
CA THR A 291 13.85 -4.77 8.51
C THR A 291 15.01 -4.77 7.50
N PHE A 292 14.70 -4.50 6.23
CA PHE A 292 15.58 -4.66 5.07
C PHE A 292 15.80 -3.37 4.28
N GLY A 293 15.31 -2.21 4.72
CA GLY A 293 15.39 -0.96 3.97
C GLY A 293 16.82 -0.56 3.57
N THR A 294 17.82 -0.90 4.40
CA THR A 294 19.24 -0.69 4.07
C THR A 294 19.68 -1.60 2.91
N GLN A 295 19.33 -2.88 2.97
CA GLN A 295 19.65 -3.88 1.95
C GLN A 295 18.95 -3.56 0.62
N ILE A 296 17.66 -3.16 0.67
CA ILE A 296 16.90 -2.73 -0.50
C ILE A 296 17.55 -1.50 -1.15
N SER A 297 17.94 -0.50 -0.35
CA SER A 297 18.61 0.70 -0.86
C SER A 297 19.97 0.39 -1.51
N GLN A 298 20.75 -0.51 -0.91
CA GLN A 298 22.04 -0.96 -1.47
C GLN A 298 21.85 -1.72 -2.78
N TRP A 299 20.83 -2.58 -2.85
CA TRP A 299 20.48 -3.30 -4.07
C TRP A 299 20.03 -2.34 -5.18
N ALA A 300 19.13 -1.41 -4.88
CA ALA A 300 18.65 -0.41 -5.84
C ALA A 300 19.77 0.49 -6.39
N ALA A 301 20.76 0.83 -5.56
CA ALA A 301 21.89 1.66 -5.97
C ALA A 301 22.95 0.90 -6.79
N SER A 302 23.12 -0.39 -6.55
CA SER A 302 24.13 -1.22 -7.23
C SER A 302 23.60 -1.96 -8.45
N GLY A 303 22.28 -2.13 -8.55
CA GLY A 303 21.62 -2.92 -9.59
C GLY A 303 21.81 -4.44 -9.44
N ASN A 304 22.46 -4.92 -8.37
CA ASN A 304 22.77 -6.34 -8.19
C ASN A 304 22.60 -6.78 -6.71
N LEU A 305 21.95 -7.92 -6.46
CA LEU A 305 21.92 -8.52 -5.12
C LEU A 305 23.30 -9.13 -4.81
N SER A 306 23.97 -8.58 -3.80
CA SER A 306 25.17 -9.19 -3.24
C SER A 306 24.83 -10.42 -2.40
N GLU A 307 25.81 -11.29 -2.20
CA GLU A 307 25.65 -12.46 -1.32
C GLU A 307 25.32 -12.06 0.12
N ASP A 308 25.87 -10.94 0.62
CA ASP A 308 25.55 -10.42 1.95
C ASP A 308 24.06 -10.03 2.09
N ILE A 309 23.48 -9.44 1.04
CA ILE A 309 22.04 -9.11 1.00
C ILE A 309 21.21 -10.39 1.02
N LEU A 310 21.58 -11.39 0.21
CA LEU A 310 20.89 -12.68 0.18
C LEU A 310 20.99 -13.42 1.52
N GLN A 311 22.15 -13.39 2.18
CA GLN A 311 22.33 -13.98 3.50
C GLN A 311 21.49 -13.29 4.56
N ALA A 312 21.43 -11.96 4.56
CA ALA A 312 20.56 -11.21 5.46
C ALA A 312 19.08 -11.56 5.24
N ALA A 313 18.63 -11.65 3.99
CA ALA A 313 17.25 -11.98 3.64
C ALA A 313 16.82 -13.40 4.07
N ARG A 314 17.77 -14.36 4.18
CA ARG A 314 17.51 -15.73 4.65
C ARG A 314 17.62 -15.89 6.17
N ASN A 315 18.16 -14.90 6.87
CA ASN A 315 18.51 -15.03 8.29
C ASN A 315 17.34 -14.61 9.19
N VAL A 316 16.65 -15.59 9.78
CA VAL A 316 15.54 -15.36 10.72
C VAL A 316 15.98 -14.53 11.93
N THR A 317 17.16 -14.81 12.48
CA THR A 317 17.69 -14.08 13.65
C THR A 317 17.94 -12.61 13.32
N PHE A 318 18.33 -12.29 12.08
CA PHE A 318 18.43 -10.91 11.61
C PHE A 318 17.06 -10.23 11.61
N ILE A 319 16.02 -10.90 11.10
CA ILE A 319 14.65 -10.37 11.09
C ILE A 319 14.13 -10.13 12.51
N GLU A 320 14.33 -11.10 13.40
CA GLU A 320 13.88 -11.01 14.79
C GLU A 320 14.55 -9.86 15.54
N ALA A 321 15.84 -9.61 15.29
CA ALA A 321 16.59 -8.52 15.93
C ALA A 321 16.05 -7.11 15.59
N GLN A 322 15.50 -6.92 14.39
CA GLN A 322 15.00 -5.60 13.94
C GLN A 322 13.62 -5.23 14.52
N GLY A 323 12.81 -6.22 14.92
CA GLY A 323 11.42 -6.02 15.39
C GLY A 323 11.27 -5.29 16.74
N GLY A 324 12.37 -5.04 17.45
CA GLY A 324 12.40 -4.35 18.74
C GLY A 324 12.33 -2.82 18.66
N ALA A 325 12.76 -2.22 17.55
CA ALA A 325 13.06 -0.78 17.47
C ALA A 325 12.03 0.03 16.66
N ALA A 326 10.77 0.07 17.09
CA ALA A 326 9.80 1.02 16.54
C ALA A 326 8.90 1.60 17.64
N GLY A 327 9.43 2.54 18.41
CA GLY A 327 8.69 3.20 19.48
C GLY A 327 9.53 4.17 20.29
N GLY A 328 10.06 5.22 19.65
CA GLY A 328 10.80 6.29 20.33
C GLY A 328 11.92 6.83 19.45
N GLY A 329 11.82 8.09 19.03
CA GLY A 329 12.68 8.67 18.00
C GLY A 329 14.12 8.93 18.42
N ALA A 330 14.97 9.15 17.42
CA ALA A 330 16.12 10.04 17.49
C ALA A 330 16.52 10.42 16.07
N GLY A 331 16.57 11.72 15.79
CA GLY A 331 17.17 12.25 14.57
C GLY A 331 18.64 11.85 14.51
N GLY A 332 18.95 10.83 13.72
CA GLY A 332 20.30 10.59 13.24
C GLY A 332 20.57 11.52 12.08
N ARG A 333 21.33 12.59 12.31
CA ARG A 333 21.99 13.36 11.25
C ARG A 333 22.83 12.40 10.41
N LEU A 334 22.31 11.94 9.26
CA LEU A 334 23.15 11.42 8.19
C LEU A 334 23.37 12.51 7.16
N ILE A 335 24.58 13.05 7.24
CA ILE A 335 25.21 13.90 6.23
C ILE A 335 25.30 13.06 4.95
N GLY A 336 24.60 13.49 3.88
CA GLY A 336 24.66 12.86 2.57
C GLY A 336 23.31 12.43 1.98
N ARG A 337 22.28 13.27 2.02
CA ARG A 337 21.05 13.09 1.25
C ARG A 337 20.69 14.39 0.55
N LEU A 338 21.26 14.63 -0.63
CA LEU A 338 20.89 15.78 -1.48
C LEU A 338 20.39 15.39 -2.88
N PHE A 339 20.20 14.10 -3.19
CA PHE A 339 19.90 13.69 -4.58
C PHE A 339 18.65 12.84 -4.81
N VAL A 340 17.89 12.43 -3.78
CA VAL A 340 16.69 11.58 -3.97
C VAL A 340 15.36 12.32 -3.73
N ALA A 341 15.34 13.36 -2.90
CA ALA A 341 14.09 14.03 -2.50
C ALA A 341 13.43 14.87 -3.62
N VAL A 342 14.17 15.26 -4.66
CA VAL A 342 13.65 16.19 -5.69
C VAL A 342 12.81 15.48 -6.76
N VAL A 343 13.06 14.19 -7.03
CA VAL A 343 12.36 13.49 -8.15
C VAL A 343 10.99 12.95 -7.71
N VAL A 344 10.86 12.43 -6.48
CA VAL A 344 9.57 11.91 -5.96
C VAL A 344 8.55 13.03 -5.79
N SER A 345 8.98 14.21 -5.32
CA SER A 345 8.09 15.38 -5.21
C SER A 345 7.60 15.91 -6.56
N LEU A 346 8.35 15.70 -7.66
CA LEU A 346 7.93 16.12 -9.01
C LEU A 346 6.97 15.13 -9.68
N ALA A 347 7.01 13.84 -9.32
CA ALA A 347 6.07 12.85 -9.85
C ALA A 347 4.70 12.89 -9.16
N VAL A 348 4.66 13.22 -7.86
CA VAL A 348 3.41 13.27 -7.07
C VAL A 348 2.72 14.63 -7.14
N ASN A 349 3.46 15.76 -7.21
CA ASN A 349 2.84 17.10 -7.25
C ASN A 349 2.28 17.52 -8.63
N VAL A 350 2.29 16.64 -9.64
CA VAL A 350 1.68 16.94 -10.95
C VAL A 350 0.20 16.50 -11.01
N VAL A 351 -0.30 15.77 -10.01
CA VAL A 351 -1.71 15.32 -9.98
C VAL A 351 -2.28 15.39 -8.56
N LEU A 352 -2.41 16.61 -8.02
CA LEU A 352 -3.42 16.97 -7.02
C LEU A 352 -4.23 18.15 -7.53
#